data_AF-A0A3A4NWD2-F1
#
_entry.id   AF-A0A3A4NWD2-F1
#
_cell.length_a   1.000
_cell.length_b   1.000
_cell.length_c   1.000
_cell.angle_alpha   90.00
_cell.angle_beta   90.00
_cell.angle_gamma   90.00
#
_symmetry.space_group_name_H-M   'P 1'
#
loop_
_entity.id
_entity.type
_entity.pdbx_description
1 polymer ?
#
loop_
_entity_poly.entity_id
_entity_poly.type
_entity_poly.pdbx_seq_one_letter_code
_entity_poly.pdbx_strand_id
1 'polypeptide(L)'
;MEFRENVRSFSLSMLSSLSGALELRFPFLSGHAGRVRDLSIRIGERMGIGSADLASLGHAAEMHDVGIVGIPGNLLAKKRRLSDHETELVRKHPFLGAKMLEGVPGMEAARRAILEHHENFDGSGYPYGLRGDDISIPARILSVAEFYDSAISDRPHRAAIAPEKAMLLIRNGANTLFDPEVTATFPFVIPEPLHLRDSTN
;
A
#
# COMPACT_ATOMS: atom_id res chain seq x y z
N MET A 1 3.98 4.90 -31.99
CA MET A 1 3.84 5.47 -30.63
C MET A 1 2.55 4.95 -30.00
N GLU A 2 1.41 5.10 -30.66
CA GLU A 2 0.08 4.61 -30.26
C GLU A 2 0.00 3.10 -29.93
N PHE A 3 0.62 2.23 -30.73
CA PHE A 3 0.61 0.78 -30.43
C PHE A 3 1.30 0.42 -29.10
N ARG A 4 2.43 1.06 -28.77
CA ARG A 4 3.15 0.79 -27.51
C ARG A 4 2.36 1.31 -26.30
N GLU A 5 1.72 2.46 -26.44
CA GLU A 5 0.80 3.01 -25.42
C GLU A 5 -0.43 2.12 -25.23
N ASN A 6 -1.02 1.62 -26.32
CA ASN A 6 -2.17 0.71 -26.25
C ASN A 6 -1.82 -0.62 -25.56
N VAL A 7 -0.67 -1.20 -25.88
CA VAL A 7 -0.18 -2.42 -25.21
C VAL A 7 0.07 -2.15 -23.73
N ARG A 8 0.73 -1.03 -23.39
CA ARG A 8 0.97 -0.63 -22.00
C ARG A 8 -0.33 -0.45 -21.23
N SER A 9 -1.28 0.31 -21.79
CA SER A 9 -2.60 0.57 -21.19
C SER A 9 -3.38 -0.73 -20.96
N PHE A 10 -3.37 -1.64 -21.93
CA PHE A 10 -3.98 -2.96 -21.80
C PHE A 10 -3.32 -3.79 -20.69
N SER A 11 -1.99 -3.86 -20.64
CA SER A 11 -1.27 -4.56 -19.56
C SER A 11 -1.60 -4.01 -18.18
N LEU A 12 -1.65 -2.68 -18.02
CA LEU A 12 -2.04 -2.05 -16.76
C LEU A 12 -3.49 -2.36 -16.38
N SER A 13 -4.41 -2.36 -17.35
CA SER A 13 -5.81 -2.71 -17.12
C SER A 13 -5.99 -4.17 -16.68
N MET A 14 -5.19 -5.08 -17.24
CA MET A 14 -5.15 -6.49 -16.84
C MET A 14 -4.61 -6.65 -15.41
N LEU A 15 -3.55 -5.93 -15.05
CA LEU A 15 -3.00 -5.95 -13.69
C LEU A 15 -3.98 -5.36 -12.66
N SER A 16 -4.64 -4.25 -13.00
CA SER A 16 -5.70 -3.65 -12.17
C SER A 16 -6.86 -4.64 -11.97
N SER A 17 -7.23 -5.41 -13.00
CA SER A 17 -8.21 -6.48 -12.89
C SER A 17 -7.79 -7.62 -11.96
N LEU A 18 -6.48 -7.91 -11.84
CA LEU A 18 -5.97 -8.87 -10.86
C LEU A 18 -6.09 -8.34 -9.43
N SER A 19 -5.82 -7.06 -9.21
CA SER A 19 -6.11 -6.40 -7.93
C SER A 19 -7.60 -6.49 -7.59
N GLY A 20 -8.50 -6.23 -8.56
CA GLY A 20 -9.95 -6.43 -8.37
C GLY A 20 -10.33 -7.87 -8.04
N ALA A 21 -9.72 -8.87 -8.71
CA ALA A 21 -9.94 -10.27 -8.42
C ALA A 21 -9.50 -10.66 -6.99
N LEU A 22 -8.46 -10.02 -6.47
CA LEU A 22 -8.02 -10.19 -5.09
C LEU A 22 -9.07 -9.69 -4.10
N GLU A 23 -9.68 -8.54 -4.34
CA GLU A 23 -10.76 -7.99 -3.50
C GLU A 23 -12.01 -8.89 -3.53
N LEU A 24 -12.34 -9.51 -4.67
CA LEU A 24 -13.42 -10.50 -4.77
C LEU A 24 -13.14 -11.74 -3.91
N ARG A 25 -11.87 -12.19 -3.87
CA ARG A 25 -11.44 -13.33 -3.05
C ARG A 25 -11.43 -12.99 -1.56
N PHE A 26 -11.10 -11.74 -1.22
CA PHE A 26 -10.95 -11.27 0.15
C PHE A 26 -11.81 -10.00 0.35
N PRO A 27 -13.11 -10.14 0.69
CA PRO A 27 -14.02 -9.01 0.79
C PRO A 27 -13.59 -7.89 1.75
N PHE A 28 -12.77 -8.19 2.76
CA PHE A 28 -12.20 -7.21 3.69
C PHE A 28 -11.09 -6.33 3.07
N LEU A 29 -10.65 -6.63 1.85
CA LEU A 29 -9.77 -5.77 1.03
C LEU A 29 -10.57 -4.89 0.06
N SER A 30 -11.90 -4.94 0.06
CA SER A 30 -12.71 -4.17 -0.90
C SER A 30 -12.42 -2.66 -0.85
N GLY A 31 -12.07 -2.10 -2.00
CA GLY A 31 -11.70 -0.69 -2.19
C GLY A 31 -10.39 -0.26 -1.52
N HIS A 32 -9.64 -1.19 -0.93
CA HIS A 32 -8.40 -0.91 -0.20
C HIS A 32 -7.34 -0.29 -1.11
N ALA A 33 -7.06 -0.95 -2.25
CA ALA A 33 -6.07 -0.46 -3.20
C ALA A 33 -6.40 0.96 -3.70
N GLY A 34 -7.69 1.23 -3.91
CA GLY A 34 -8.17 2.56 -4.32
C GLY A 34 -7.93 3.65 -3.26
N ARG A 35 -8.25 3.36 -1.98
CA ARG A 35 -8.04 4.32 -0.88
C ARG A 35 -6.55 4.56 -0.61
N VAL A 36 -5.74 3.50 -0.62
CA VAL A 36 -4.28 3.60 -0.47
C VAL A 36 -3.68 4.40 -1.62
N ARG A 37 -4.15 4.22 -2.86
CA ARG A 37 -3.74 5.01 -4.02
C ARG A 37 -4.10 6.49 -3.87
N ASP A 38 -5.34 6.82 -3.49
CA ASP A 38 -5.76 8.22 -3.28
C ASP A 38 -4.86 8.92 -2.25
N LEU A 39 -4.68 8.30 -1.08
CA LEU A 39 -3.84 8.83 -0.01
C LEU A 39 -2.39 8.99 -0.49
N SER A 40 -1.83 7.98 -1.14
CA SER A 40 -0.45 8.01 -1.64
C SER A 40 -0.22 9.17 -2.62
N ILE A 41 -1.14 9.37 -3.57
CA ILE A 41 -1.04 10.45 -4.55
C ILE A 41 -1.13 11.81 -3.85
N ARG A 42 -2.07 12.00 -2.93
CA ARG A 42 -2.23 13.28 -2.22
C ARG A 42 -1.01 13.61 -1.36
N ILE A 43 -0.40 12.61 -0.72
CA ILE A 43 0.88 12.79 0.00
C ILE A 43 1.96 13.22 -0.98
N GLY A 44 2.15 12.48 -2.07
CA GLY A 44 3.21 12.74 -3.05
C GLY A 44 3.08 14.12 -3.72
N GLU A 45 1.87 14.52 -4.09
CA GLU A 45 1.59 15.87 -4.62
C GLU A 45 1.96 16.95 -3.61
N ARG A 46 1.59 16.76 -2.34
CA ARG A 46 1.91 17.72 -1.28
C ARG A 46 3.40 17.81 -0.97
N MET A 47 4.13 16.71 -1.11
CA MET A 47 5.59 16.67 -1.00
C MET A 47 6.30 17.21 -2.24
N GLY A 48 5.57 17.58 -3.31
CA GLY A 48 6.16 18.11 -4.54
C GLY A 48 6.89 17.06 -5.38
N ILE A 49 6.48 15.80 -5.29
CA ILE A 49 7.08 14.71 -6.07
C ILE A 49 6.84 14.92 -7.56
N GLY A 50 7.88 14.65 -8.36
CA GLY A 50 7.80 14.76 -9.81
C GLY A 50 6.74 13.84 -10.44
N SER A 51 6.17 14.25 -11.56
CA SER A 51 5.06 13.55 -12.21
C SER A 51 5.35 12.08 -12.56
N ALA A 52 6.59 11.74 -12.91
CA ALA A 52 7.00 10.38 -13.21
C ALA A 52 7.01 9.47 -11.97
N ASP A 53 7.50 9.98 -10.83
CA ASP A 53 7.50 9.26 -9.55
C ASP A 53 6.09 9.17 -8.98
N LEU A 54 5.27 10.22 -9.15
CA LEU A 54 3.87 10.21 -8.76
C LEU A 54 3.04 9.18 -9.54
N ALA A 55 3.28 9.06 -10.85
CA ALA A 55 2.67 8.01 -11.67
C ALA A 55 3.10 6.61 -11.21
N SER A 56 4.39 6.43 -10.91
CA SER A 56 4.95 5.17 -10.40
C SER A 56 4.37 4.81 -9.03
N LEU A 57 4.20 5.79 -8.14
CA LEU A 57 3.55 5.64 -6.84
C LEU A 57 2.08 5.23 -6.99
N GLY A 58 1.34 5.84 -7.92
CA GLY A 58 -0.04 5.46 -8.20
C GLY A 58 -0.17 4.01 -8.65
N HIS A 59 0.71 3.56 -9.54
CA HIS A 59 0.78 2.17 -9.97
C HIS A 59 1.19 1.22 -8.83
N ALA A 60 2.17 1.62 -8.02
CA ALA A 60 2.60 0.83 -6.87
C ALA A 60 1.46 0.63 -5.87
N ALA A 61 0.76 1.70 -5.51
CA ALA A 61 -0.35 1.67 -4.58
C ALA A 61 -1.52 0.79 -5.06
N GLU A 62 -1.82 0.82 -6.36
CA GLU A 62 -2.88 -0.02 -6.94
C GLU A 62 -2.54 -1.52 -6.95
N MET A 63 -1.26 -1.86 -6.99
CA MET A 63 -0.79 -3.24 -7.21
C MET A 63 0.02 -3.83 -6.04
N HIS A 64 0.20 -3.09 -4.93
CA HIS A 64 1.09 -3.49 -3.84
C HIS A 64 0.79 -4.88 -3.28
N ASP A 65 -0.49 -5.24 -3.27
CA ASP A 65 -0.99 -6.49 -2.71
C ASP A 65 -1.21 -7.61 -3.75
N VAL A 66 -0.94 -7.39 -5.04
CA VAL A 66 -1.23 -8.38 -6.10
C VAL A 66 -0.50 -9.72 -5.88
N GLY A 67 0.65 -9.68 -5.19
CA GLY A 67 1.42 -10.87 -4.82
C GLY A 67 0.70 -11.80 -3.85
N ILE A 68 -0.37 -11.35 -3.19
CA ILE A 68 -1.21 -12.18 -2.32
C ILE A 68 -1.82 -13.36 -3.08
N VAL A 69 -1.97 -13.26 -4.41
CA VAL A 69 -2.42 -14.39 -5.27
C VAL A 69 -1.56 -15.64 -5.05
N GLY A 70 -0.25 -15.48 -4.82
CA GLY A 70 0.68 -16.58 -4.57
C GLY A 70 0.75 -17.07 -3.11
N ILE A 71 -0.05 -16.49 -2.20
CA ILE A 71 -0.10 -16.88 -0.79
C ILE A 71 -1.12 -18.02 -0.59
N PRO A 72 -0.79 -19.07 0.21
CA PRO A 72 -1.71 -20.17 0.49
C PRO A 72 -3.09 -19.71 0.95
N GLY A 73 -4.13 -20.28 0.33
CA GLY A 73 -5.50 -19.83 0.51
C GLY A 73 -5.99 -19.98 1.95
N ASN A 74 -6.66 -18.91 2.43
CA ASN A 74 -7.23 -18.68 3.77
C ASN A 74 -6.33 -18.06 4.84
N LEU A 75 -5.01 -17.94 4.64
CA LEU A 75 -4.14 -17.36 5.68
C LEU A 75 -4.61 -15.98 6.12
N LEU A 76 -4.85 -15.08 5.17
CA LEU A 76 -5.31 -13.72 5.45
C LEU A 76 -6.74 -13.65 6.02
N ALA A 77 -7.55 -14.69 5.81
CA ALA A 77 -8.94 -14.74 6.29
C ALA A 77 -9.07 -15.27 7.74
N LYS A 78 -7.97 -15.64 8.39
CA LYS A 78 -7.99 -16.18 9.76
C LYS A 78 -8.42 -15.12 10.77
N LYS A 79 -9.36 -15.49 11.66
CA LYS A 79 -9.85 -14.64 12.77
C LYS A 79 -8.94 -14.62 14.00
N ARG A 80 -7.74 -15.19 13.89
CA ARG A 80 -6.72 -15.24 14.94
C ARG A 80 -5.44 -14.63 14.40
N ARG A 81 -4.51 -14.31 15.31
CA ARG A 81 -3.13 -13.98 14.92
C ARG A 81 -2.52 -15.14 14.13
N LEU A 82 -1.75 -14.79 13.12
CA LEU A 82 -0.93 -15.74 12.36
C LEU A 82 0.20 -16.26 13.24
N SER A 83 0.59 -17.52 13.06
CA SER A 83 1.84 -18.02 13.63
C SER A 83 3.04 -17.38 12.91
N ASP A 84 4.24 -17.48 13.49
CA ASP A 84 5.44 -16.92 12.87
C ASP A 84 5.67 -17.47 11.46
N HIS A 85 5.48 -18.78 11.26
CA HIS A 85 5.56 -19.41 9.95
C HIS A 85 4.50 -18.88 8.97
N GLU A 86 3.26 -18.67 9.42
CA GLU A 86 2.20 -18.11 8.58
C GLU A 86 2.49 -16.64 8.22
N THR A 87 3.02 -15.86 9.16
CA THR A 87 3.49 -14.50 8.94
C THR A 87 4.61 -14.47 7.90
N GLU A 88 5.61 -15.35 8.00
CA GLU A 88 6.69 -15.47 7.01
C GLU A 88 6.16 -15.77 5.60
N LEU A 89 5.13 -16.59 5.48
CA LEU A 89 4.49 -16.85 4.19
C LEU A 89 3.86 -15.56 3.64
N VAL A 90 3.06 -14.86 4.45
CA VAL A 90 2.42 -13.59 4.03
C VAL A 90 3.44 -12.52 3.67
N ARG A 91 4.58 -12.43 4.39
CA ARG A 91 5.68 -11.48 4.11
C ARG A 91 6.33 -11.68 2.74
N LYS A 92 6.02 -12.76 2.01
CA LYS A 92 6.50 -12.98 0.63
C LYS A 92 5.70 -12.21 -0.42
N HIS A 93 4.51 -11.69 -0.10
CA HIS A 93 3.66 -11.02 -1.09
C HIS A 93 4.34 -9.83 -1.80
N PRO A 94 5.20 -9.00 -1.17
CA PRO A 94 5.85 -7.89 -1.88
C PRO A 94 6.78 -8.43 -2.98
N PHE A 95 7.55 -9.46 -2.67
CA PHE A 95 8.42 -10.15 -3.63
C PHE A 95 7.62 -10.80 -4.76
N LEU A 96 6.52 -11.50 -4.43
CA LEU A 96 5.67 -12.14 -5.43
C LEU A 96 5.01 -11.11 -6.36
N GLY A 97 4.49 -10.01 -5.80
CA GLY A 97 3.87 -8.93 -6.57
C GLY A 97 4.88 -8.27 -7.50
N ALA A 98 6.08 -7.96 -6.99
CA ALA A 98 7.15 -7.43 -7.80
C ALA A 98 7.60 -8.37 -8.91
N LYS A 99 7.60 -9.69 -8.66
CA LYS A 99 7.90 -10.70 -9.68
C LYS A 99 6.80 -10.79 -10.75
N MET A 100 5.54 -10.59 -10.40
CA MET A 100 4.44 -10.54 -11.37
C MET A 100 4.55 -9.34 -12.32
N LEU A 101 5.15 -8.24 -11.87
CA LEU A 101 5.41 -7.05 -12.67
C LEU A 101 6.75 -7.11 -13.43
N GLU A 102 7.52 -8.19 -13.27
CA GLU A 102 8.79 -8.37 -13.96
C GLU A 102 8.56 -8.45 -15.48
N GLY A 103 9.26 -7.62 -16.24
CA GLY A 103 9.14 -7.56 -17.70
C GLY A 103 7.99 -6.69 -18.21
N VAL A 104 7.20 -6.04 -17.35
CA VAL A 104 6.21 -5.03 -17.76
C VAL A 104 6.94 -3.68 -17.98
N PRO A 105 7.03 -3.16 -19.22
CA PRO A 105 7.84 -1.98 -19.50
C PRO A 105 7.38 -0.73 -18.73
N GLY A 106 8.31 -0.04 -18.08
CA GLY A 106 8.04 1.21 -17.38
C GLY A 106 7.36 1.02 -16.01
N MET A 107 7.43 -0.19 -15.44
CA MET A 107 6.98 -0.51 -14.08
C MET A 107 8.15 -0.63 -13.10
N GLU A 108 9.39 -0.36 -13.50
CA GLU A 108 10.59 -0.61 -12.68
C GLU A 108 10.53 0.14 -11.34
N ALA A 109 10.13 1.41 -11.36
CA ALA A 109 9.97 2.24 -10.16
C ALA A 109 8.79 1.77 -9.29
N ALA A 110 7.65 1.42 -9.89
CA ALA A 110 6.50 0.89 -9.17
C ALA A 110 6.83 -0.46 -8.51
N ARG A 111 7.53 -1.34 -9.23
CA ARG A 111 8.01 -2.64 -8.74
C ARG A 111 8.95 -2.48 -7.55
N ARG A 112 9.87 -1.50 -7.61
CA ARG A 112 10.73 -1.15 -6.47
C ARG A 112 9.90 -0.71 -5.27
N ALA A 113 8.94 0.19 -5.47
CA ALA A 113 8.08 0.65 -4.39
C ALA A 113 7.27 -0.49 -3.75
N ILE A 114 6.74 -1.41 -4.57
CA ILE A 114 6.03 -2.60 -4.10
C ILE A 114 6.96 -3.54 -3.31
N LEU A 115 8.22 -3.72 -3.71
CA LEU A 115 9.16 -4.54 -2.92
C LEU A 115 9.44 -3.95 -1.54
N GLU A 116 9.48 -2.62 -1.46
CA GLU A 116 9.99 -1.88 -0.31
C GLU A 116 8.89 -1.36 0.63
N HIS A 117 7.60 -1.48 0.30
CA HIS A 117 6.52 -0.83 1.07
C HIS A 117 6.31 -1.36 2.50
N HIS A 118 6.92 -2.51 2.84
CA HIS A 118 6.97 -3.02 4.22
C HIS A 118 8.36 -2.85 4.87
N GLU A 119 9.26 -2.11 4.25
CA GLU A 119 10.46 -1.63 4.93
C GLU A 119 10.06 -0.57 5.96
N ASN A 120 10.68 -0.66 7.13
CA ASN A 120 10.52 0.34 8.18
C ASN A 120 11.69 1.31 8.09
N PHE A 121 11.45 2.59 8.38
CA PHE A 121 12.47 3.63 8.28
C PHE A 121 13.75 3.34 9.09
N ASP A 122 13.65 2.61 10.20
CA ASP A 122 14.78 2.16 11.04
C ASP A 122 15.46 0.85 10.60
N GLY A 123 14.97 0.22 9.53
CA GLY A 123 15.48 -1.05 9.00
C GLY A 123 15.04 -2.30 9.75
N SER A 124 14.03 -2.20 10.61
CA SER A 124 13.38 -3.37 11.22
C SER A 124 12.34 -4.05 10.30
N GLY A 125 12.11 -3.49 9.11
CA GLY A 125 11.16 -3.98 8.13
C GLY A 125 11.67 -5.14 7.29
N TYR A 126 10.99 -5.41 6.18
CA TYR A 126 11.27 -6.53 5.29
C TYR A 126 10.95 -6.13 3.82
N PRO A 127 11.50 -6.83 2.81
CA PRO A 127 12.31 -8.06 2.89
C PRO A 127 13.82 -7.88 3.07
N TYR A 128 14.36 -6.68 2.89
CA TYR A 128 15.81 -6.43 2.86
C TYR A 128 16.33 -5.69 4.10
N GLY A 129 15.47 -5.06 4.90
CA GLY A 129 15.87 -4.30 6.08
C GLY A 129 16.54 -2.97 5.71
N LEU A 130 16.04 -2.32 4.65
CA LEU A 130 16.53 -1.03 4.17
C LEU A 130 16.27 0.07 5.21
N ARG A 131 17.12 1.10 5.24
CA ARG A 131 17.08 2.16 6.27
C ARG A 131 16.99 3.53 5.64
N GLY A 132 16.16 4.40 6.22
CA GLY A 132 16.06 5.80 5.84
C GLY A 132 15.90 5.99 4.33
N ASP A 133 16.85 6.70 3.73
CA ASP A 133 16.83 7.05 2.31
C ASP A 133 17.20 5.91 1.35
N ASP A 134 17.64 4.75 1.85
CA ASP A 134 17.79 3.56 1.00
C ASP A 134 16.43 3.05 0.50
N ILE A 135 15.35 3.37 1.24
CA ILE A 135 13.97 3.12 0.87
C ILE A 135 13.52 4.19 -0.13
N SER A 136 12.99 3.77 -1.28
CA SER A 136 12.46 4.72 -2.27
C SER A 136 11.37 5.60 -1.68
N ILE A 137 11.35 6.89 -2.05
CA ILE A 137 10.31 7.83 -1.60
C ILE A 137 8.89 7.29 -1.87
N PRO A 138 8.57 6.71 -3.05
CA PRO A 138 7.28 6.07 -3.26
C PRO A 138 6.93 4.98 -2.24
N ALA A 139 7.88 4.12 -1.84
CA ALA A 139 7.65 3.11 -0.82
C ALA A 139 7.41 3.71 0.57
N ARG A 140 8.15 4.77 0.93
CA ARG A 140 7.97 5.48 2.21
C ARG A 140 6.59 6.12 2.32
N ILE A 141 6.08 6.67 1.22
CA ILE A 141 4.70 7.19 1.15
C ILE A 141 3.68 6.07 1.22
N LEU A 142 3.88 5.02 0.41
CA LEU A 142 2.98 3.88 0.34
C LEU A 142 2.82 3.19 1.70
N SER A 143 3.91 3.05 2.47
CA SER A 143 3.91 2.49 3.83
C SER A 143 2.98 3.25 4.78
N VAL A 144 3.00 4.58 4.76
CA VAL A 144 2.11 5.41 5.60
C VAL A 144 0.65 5.30 5.15
N ALA A 145 0.39 5.37 3.85
CA ALA A 145 -0.95 5.25 3.29
C ALA A 145 -1.57 3.87 3.58
N GLU A 146 -0.78 2.81 3.39
CA GLU A 146 -1.15 1.41 3.69
C GLU A 146 -1.48 1.23 5.15
N PHE A 147 -0.59 1.68 6.05
CA PHE A 147 -0.81 1.57 7.48
C PHE A 147 -2.11 2.27 7.89
N TYR A 148 -2.34 3.49 7.41
CA TYR A 148 -3.53 4.25 7.78
C TYR A 148 -4.81 3.54 7.34
N ASP A 149 -4.95 3.19 6.05
CA ASP A 149 -6.16 2.55 5.54
C ASP A 149 -6.41 1.20 6.21
N SER A 150 -5.35 0.42 6.38
CA SER A 150 -5.41 -0.87 7.06
C SER A 150 -5.85 -0.69 8.51
N ALA A 151 -5.34 0.31 9.24
CA ALA A 151 -5.66 0.54 10.65
C ALA A 151 -7.15 0.92 10.84
N ILE A 152 -7.70 1.76 9.99
CA ILE A 152 -9.09 2.24 10.10
C ILE A 152 -10.12 1.30 9.44
N SER A 153 -9.66 0.20 8.84
CA SER A 153 -10.50 -0.82 8.22
C SER A 153 -10.59 -2.08 9.08
N ASP A 154 -11.75 -2.73 9.09
CA ASP A 154 -11.92 -4.03 9.73
C ASP A 154 -11.08 -5.09 9.01
N ARG A 155 -10.37 -5.90 9.78
CA ARG A 155 -9.62 -7.06 9.29
C ARG A 155 -10.12 -8.33 9.99
N PRO A 156 -9.98 -9.53 9.41
CA PRO A 156 -10.52 -10.75 10.00
C PRO A 156 -10.09 -11.00 11.46
N HIS A 157 -8.88 -10.59 11.84
CA HIS A 157 -8.28 -10.79 13.15
C HIS A 157 -8.30 -9.55 14.07
N ARG A 158 -8.80 -8.39 13.60
CA ARG A 158 -8.87 -7.15 14.40
C ARG A 158 -9.95 -6.19 13.89
N ALA A 159 -10.62 -5.52 14.82
CA ALA A 159 -11.50 -4.40 14.48
C ALA A 159 -10.69 -3.20 13.97
N ALA A 160 -11.35 -2.35 13.18
CA ALA A 160 -10.87 -1.01 12.85
C ALA A 160 -10.60 -0.19 14.12
N ILE A 161 -9.62 0.71 14.05
CA ILE A 161 -9.41 1.74 15.06
C ILE A 161 -9.88 3.11 14.56
N ALA A 162 -10.15 4.02 15.49
CA ALA A 162 -10.52 5.39 15.16
C ALA A 162 -9.42 6.10 14.32
N PRO A 163 -9.78 6.92 13.31
CA PRO A 163 -8.83 7.68 12.50
C PRO A 163 -7.81 8.48 13.31
N GLU A 164 -8.23 9.11 14.40
CA GLU A 164 -7.39 9.91 15.29
C GLU A 164 -6.33 9.04 15.97
N LYS A 165 -6.69 7.80 16.33
CA LYS A 165 -5.76 6.84 16.91
C LYS A 165 -4.77 6.34 15.87
N ALA A 166 -5.21 6.06 14.65
CA ALA A 166 -4.28 5.72 13.55
C ALA A 166 -3.28 6.87 13.31
N MET A 167 -3.75 8.12 13.40
CA MET A 167 -2.90 9.31 13.25
C MET A 167 -1.83 9.42 14.33
N LEU A 168 -2.23 9.18 15.57
CA LEU A 168 -1.32 9.16 16.69
C LEU A 168 -0.26 8.06 16.52
N LEU A 169 -0.65 6.88 16.04
CA LEU A 169 0.29 5.79 15.78
C LEU A 169 1.29 6.13 14.66
N ILE A 170 0.83 6.75 13.57
CA ILE A 170 1.70 7.21 12.48
C ILE A 170 2.70 8.25 13.00
N ARG A 171 2.22 9.26 13.74
CA ARG A 171 3.07 10.29 14.33
C ARG A 171 4.10 9.70 15.30
N ASN A 172 3.69 8.76 16.15
CA ASN A 172 4.59 8.12 17.11
C ASN A 172 5.59 7.16 16.43
N GLY A 173 5.26 6.66 15.24
CA GLY A 173 6.13 5.81 14.42
C GLY A 173 7.14 6.58 13.56
N ALA A 174 7.16 7.91 13.60
CA ALA A 174 8.14 8.71 12.86
C ALA A 174 9.58 8.35 13.27
N ASN A 175 10.50 8.31 12.30
CA ASN A 175 11.90 7.86 12.45
C ASN A 175 12.09 6.38 12.84
N THR A 176 11.01 5.61 12.99
CA THR A 176 11.09 4.17 13.30
C THR A 176 10.41 3.36 12.22
N LEU A 177 9.09 3.31 12.24
CA LEU A 177 8.30 2.66 11.21
C LEU A 177 8.22 3.51 9.95
N PHE A 178 8.05 4.82 10.11
CA PHE A 178 7.71 5.72 9.03
C PHE A 178 8.71 6.85 8.88
N ASP A 179 8.82 7.33 7.64
CA ASP A 179 9.61 8.51 7.30
C ASP A 179 9.05 9.77 8.01
N PRO A 180 9.89 10.53 8.74
CA PRO A 180 9.46 11.74 9.43
C PRO A 180 8.84 12.82 8.50
N GLU A 181 9.31 12.98 7.26
CA GLU A 181 8.76 13.95 6.30
C GLU A 181 7.38 13.51 5.81
N VAL A 182 7.22 12.23 5.51
CA VAL A 182 5.92 11.66 5.11
C VAL A 182 4.91 11.78 6.25
N THR A 183 5.30 11.41 7.47
CA THR A 183 4.42 11.52 8.65
C THR A 183 4.06 12.97 8.99
N ALA A 184 4.97 13.93 8.79
CA ALA A 184 4.69 15.35 8.97
C ALA A 184 3.72 15.90 7.90
N THR A 185 3.77 15.35 6.68
CA THR A 185 2.89 15.75 5.58
C THR A 185 1.49 15.14 5.69
N PHE A 186 1.41 13.92 6.21
CA PHE A 186 0.20 13.10 6.19
C PHE A 186 -1.07 13.78 6.77
N PRO A 187 -1.03 14.47 7.93
CA PRO A 187 -2.24 15.07 8.52
C PRO A 187 -2.98 16.04 7.61
N PHE A 188 -2.29 16.64 6.64
CA PHE A 188 -2.87 17.64 5.76
C PHE A 188 -3.46 17.08 4.46
N VAL A 189 -3.37 15.76 4.26
CA VAL A 189 -3.87 15.07 3.06
C VAL A 189 -4.99 14.09 3.37
N ILE A 190 -5.44 14.02 4.60
CA ILE A 190 -6.58 13.19 4.98
C ILE A 190 -7.82 14.02 4.67
N PRO A 191 -8.85 13.46 4.04
CA PRO A 191 -10.13 14.16 3.99
C PRO A 191 -10.53 14.47 5.44
N GLU A 192 -10.98 15.70 5.72
CA GLU A 192 -11.70 15.93 6.98
C GLU A 192 -12.75 14.83 7.13
N PRO A 193 -12.95 14.30 8.35
CA PRO A 193 -13.91 13.21 8.54
C PRO A 193 -15.18 13.62 7.83
N LEU A 194 -15.55 12.85 6.78
CA LEU A 194 -16.85 13.00 6.15
C LEU A 194 -17.80 12.90 7.33
N HIS A 195 -18.41 14.02 7.72
CA HIS A 195 -19.35 14.06 8.82
C HIS A 195 -20.25 12.86 8.64
N LEU A 196 -20.31 12.04 9.70
CA LEU A 196 -21.30 10.99 9.89
C LEU A 196 -22.55 11.45 9.12
N ARG A 197 -22.88 10.76 8.02
CA ARG A 197 -24.17 11.01 7.38
C ARG A 197 -25.18 10.71 8.46
N ASP A 198 -25.74 11.78 9.01
CA ASP A 198 -26.79 11.74 10.01
C ASP A 198 -27.82 10.72 9.54
N SER A 199 -27.82 9.57 10.21
CA SER A 199 -28.87 8.58 10.08
C SER A 199 -30.01 9.05 10.97
N THR A 200 -30.58 10.19 10.60
CA THR A 200 -31.85 10.69 11.11
C THR A 200 -32.62 11.29 9.95
N ASN A 201 -33.30 10.42 9.19
CA ASN A 201 -34.75 10.47 9.04
C ASN A 201 -35.25 9.17 8.39
#